data_AF-A0A376MRZ8-F1
#
_entry.id   AF-A0A376MRZ8-F1
#
_cell.length_a   1.000
_cell.length_b   1.000
_cell.length_c   1.000
_cell.angle_alpha   90.00
_cell.angle_beta   90.00
_cell.angle_gamma   90.00
#
_symmetry.space_group_name_H-M   'P 1'
#
loop_
_entity.id
_entity.type
_entity.pdbx_description
1 polymer ?
#
loop_
_entity_poly.entity_id
_entity_poly.type
_entity_poly.pdbx_seq_one_letter_code
_entity_poly.pdbx_strand_id
1 'polypeptide(L)'
;MQPLQAQTSSPFRRDGRQVQAIRQALDAAGLKTRRLCRIRPSSPPPLWPFREAAGSALKGDRKSYQMNPMNRREAIRESLLDEAQGADCLMVKPAGAYLDIVRELRERTELPIGAYQVSGEYAMIKFRRAGGCYR
;
A
#
# COMPACT_ATOMS: atom_id res chain seq x y z
N MET A 1 -25.97 9.51 15.83
CA MET A 1 -24.83 8.58 15.64
C MET A 1 -23.90 9.19 14.60
N GLN A 2 -22.80 9.82 15.02
CA GLN A 2 -21.81 10.35 14.08
C GLN A 2 -20.94 9.20 13.55
N PRO A 3 -20.71 9.09 12.24
CA PRO A 3 -19.81 8.08 11.69
C PRO A 3 -18.40 8.35 12.21
N LEU A 4 -17.79 7.30 12.77
CA LEU A 4 -16.41 7.27 13.25
C LEU A 4 -15.47 7.57 12.06
N GLN A 5 -15.15 8.84 11.83
CA GLN A 5 -14.09 9.22 10.91
C GLN A 5 -12.79 8.73 11.54
N ALA A 6 -12.31 7.56 11.10
CA ALA A 6 -11.00 7.06 11.46
C ALA A 6 -9.96 8.10 11.05
N GLN A 7 -9.47 8.88 12.01
CA GLN A 7 -8.41 9.85 11.83
C GLN A 7 -7.16 9.09 11.35
N THR A 8 -6.89 9.13 10.05
CA THR A 8 -5.78 8.42 9.38
C THR A 8 -4.41 9.07 9.62
N SER A 9 -4.10 9.42 10.86
CA SER A 9 -2.80 9.94 11.29
C SER A 9 -2.36 9.29 12.60
N SER A 10 -2.37 7.96 12.65
CA SER A 10 -1.80 7.22 13.78
C SER A 10 -0.27 7.41 13.81
N PRO A 11 0.35 7.73 14.96
CA PRO A 11 1.81 7.93 15.09
C PRO A 11 2.62 6.72 14.62
N PHE A 12 2.11 5.51 14.85
CA PHE A 12 2.71 4.26 14.37
C PHE A 12 2.89 4.18 12.86
N ARG A 13 2.10 4.95 12.08
CA ARG A 13 2.22 5.01 10.63
C ARG A 13 3.45 5.79 10.17
N ARG A 14 3.88 6.80 10.93
CA ARG A 14 5.07 7.60 10.60
C ARG A 14 6.36 6.94 11.08
N ASP A 15 6.32 6.26 12.22
CA ASP A 15 7.51 5.65 12.83
C ASP A 15 7.82 4.24 12.30
N GLY A 16 7.10 3.79 11.27
CA GLY A 16 7.26 2.47 10.68
C GLY A 16 6.76 1.31 11.54
N ARG A 17 6.21 1.55 12.75
CA ARG A 17 5.81 0.53 13.74
C ARG A 17 4.37 0.02 13.60
N GLN A 18 3.69 0.35 12.50
CA GLN A 18 2.27 0.04 12.38
C GLN A 18 1.99 -1.46 12.33
N VAL A 19 2.86 -2.26 11.73
CA VAL A 19 2.69 -3.72 11.67
C VAL A 19 2.80 -4.32 13.06
N GLN A 20 3.85 -3.92 13.80
CA GLN A 20 4.05 -4.37 15.18
C GLN A 20 2.88 -3.99 16.09
N ALA A 21 2.40 -2.74 16.01
CA ALA A 21 1.28 -2.28 16.82
C ALA A 21 -0.01 -3.06 16.55
N ILE A 22 -0.29 -3.37 15.28
CA ILE A 22 -1.47 -4.17 14.90
C ILE A 22 -1.29 -5.63 15.34
N ARG A 23 -0.11 -6.22 15.17
CA ARG A 23 0.17 -7.60 15.60
C ARG A 23 -0.02 -7.77 17.09
N GLN A 24 0.53 -6.85 17.90
CA GLN A 24 0.36 -6.84 19.35
C GLN A 24 -1.12 -6.70 19.76
N ALA A 25 -1.88 -5.82 19.10
CA ALA A 25 -3.30 -5.65 19.37
C ALA A 25 -4.11 -6.91 19.02
N LEU A 26 -3.81 -7.57 17.90
CA LEU A 26 -4.45 -8.82 17.51
C LEU A 26 -4.11 -9.96 18.48
N ASP A 27 -2.86 -10.04 18.96
CA ASP A 27 -2.43 -11.05 19.92
C ASP A 27 -3.10 -10.88 21.28
N ALA A 28 -3.20 -9.62 21.76
CA ALA A 28 -3.93 -9.30 22.98
C ALA A 28 -5.43 -9.65 22.88
N ALA A 29 -6.01 -9.55 21.69
CA ALA A 29 -7.38 -9.96 21.41
C ALA A 29 -7.55 -11.48 21.16
N GLY A 30 -6.48 -12.28 21.26
CA GLY A 30 -6.51 -13.73 21.00
C GLY A 30 -6.58 -14.11 19.51
N LEU A 31 -6.44 -13.16 18.59
CA LEU A 31 -6.55 -13.34 17.14
C LEU A 31 -5.21 -13.67 16.48
N LYS A 32 -4.46 -14.61 17.07
CA LYS A 32 -3.08 -14.95 16.66
C LYS A 32 -2.98 -15.49 15.23
N THR A 33 -4.01 -16.18 14.75
CA THR A 33 -4.05 -16.76 13.39
C THR A 33 -4.43 -15.77 12.29
N ARG A 34 -4.79 -14.52 12.65
CA ARG A 34 -5.20 -13.53 11.66
C ARG A 34 -3.97 -13.01 10.91
N ARG A 35 -3.99 -13.19 9.59
CA ARG A 35 -2.93 -12.72 8.68
C ARG A 35 -2.91 -11.20 8.58
N LEU A 36 -1.72 -10.62 8.57
CA LEU A 36 -1.44 -9.20 8.44
C LEU A 36 -0.66 -8.94 7.15
N CYS A 37 -1.33 -8.31 6.18
CA CYS A 37 -0.69 -7.85 4.95
C CYS A 37 -0.44 -6.35 5.03
N ARG A 38 0.80 -5.91 4.82
CA ARG A 38 1.13 -4.49 4.79
C ARG A 38 1.25 -3.98 3.35
N ILE A 39 0.50 -2.91 3.07
CA ILE A 39 0.54 -2.19 1.80
C ILE A 39 1.39 -0.94 1.99
N ARG A 40 2.45 -0.78 1.20
CA ARG A 40 3.18 0.48 1.11
C ARG A 40 2.85 1.21 -0.19
N PRO A 41 2.02 2.27 -0.12
CA PRO A 41 1.76 3.10 -1.27
C PRO A 41 2.94 4.03 -1.55
N SER A 42 3.49 3.92 -2.73
CA SER A 42 4.30 4.93 -3.41
C SER A 42 3.37 5.77 -4.30
N SER A 43 3.53 7.10 -4.41
CA SER A 43 2.58 7.92 -5.21
C SER A 43 3.26 9.01 -6.05
N PRO A 44 3.02 8.98 -7.38
CA PRO A 44 2.42 10.09 -8.12
C PRO A 44 1.16 9.62 -8.91
N PRO A 45 0.37 10.52 -9.55
CA PRO A 45 -1.04 10.26 -9.93
C PRO A 45 -1.22 9.31 -11.14
N PRO A 46 -2.41 8.70 -11.35
CA PRO A 46 -3.72 9.10 -10.82
C PRO A 46 -4.37 8.04 -9.93
N LEU A 47 -4.28 8.26 -8.60
CA LEU A 47 -5.22 7.64 -7.65
C LEU A 47 -6.63 8.27 -7.72
N TRP A 48 -6.85 9.23 -8.64
CA TRP A 48 -8.10 9.97 -8.76
C TRP A 48 -9.34 9.06 -8.90
N PRO A 49 -9.35 8.04 -9.77
CA PRO A 49 -10.50 7.15 -9.86
C PRO A 49 -10.78 6.42 -8.54
N PHE A 50 -9.75 6.15 -7.73
CA PHE A 50 -9.94 5.55 -6.41
C PHE A 50 -10.48 6.57 -5.41
N ARG A 51 -10.03 7.83 -5.45
CA ARG A 51 -10.54 8.87 -4.53
C ARG A 51 -12.03 9.08 -4.73
N GLU A 52 -12.48 9.13 -5.98
CA GLU A 52 -13.90 9.26 -6.32
C GLU A 52 -14.69 8.02 -5.90
N ALA A 53 -14.25 6.83 -6.32
CA ALA A 53 -14.93 5.57 -5.97
C ALA A 53 -15.00 5.30 -4.46
N ALA A 54 -13.97 5.71 -3.69
CA ALA A 54 -13.93 5.55 -2.24
C ALA A 54 -14.55 6.71 -1.46
N GLY A 55 -15.09 7.74 -2.14
CA GLY A 55 -15.70 8.90 -1.49
C GLY A 55 -14.71 9.71 -0.63
N SER A 56 -13.45 9.85 -1.06
CA SER A 56 -12.42 10.47 -0.23
C SER A 56 -12.62 11.98 -0.10
N ALA A 57 -12.83 12.46 1.14
CA ALA A 57 -12.94 13.89 1.45
C ALA A 57 -11.58 14.63 1.55
N LEU A 58 -10.45 13.95 1.31
CA LEU A 58 -9.12 14.52 1.50
C LEU A 58 -8.83 15.62 0.45
N LYS A 59 -8.64 16.84 0.93
CA LYS A 59 -8.09 17.96 0.14
C LYS A 59 -6.57 18.00 0.32
N GLY A 60 -5.81 17.94 -0.77
CA GLY A 60 -4.34 17.91 -0.76
C GLY A 60 -3.71 16.55 -1.05
N ASP A 61 -2.47 16.36 -0.58
CA ASP A 61 -1.65 15.19 -0.85
C ASP A 61 -1.38 14.33 0.40
N ARG A 62 -0.63 13.24 0.20
CA ARG A 62 -0.32 12.24 1.22
C ARG A 62 1.20 12.04 1.34
N LYS A 63 2.01 12.98 0.83
CA LYS A 63 3.47 12.84 0.69
C LYS A 63 4.19 12.77 2.03
N SER A 64 3.57 13.26 3.10
CA SER A 64 4.14 13.22 4.46
C SER A 64 4.21 11.82 5.07
N TYR A 65 3.51 10.84 4.50
CA TYR A 65 3.55 9.45 4.97
C TYR A 65 3.54 8.43 3.83
N GLN A 66 3.29 8.85 2.60
CA GLN A 66 3.55 8.03 1.42
C GLN A 66 5.01 8.20 1.04
N MET A 67 5.63 7.06 0.73
CA MET A 67 7.02 7.02 0.31
C MET A 67 7.22 7.76 -1.02
N ASN A 68 8.40 8.34 -1.19
CA ASN A 68 8.80 8.95 -2.46
C ASN A 68 8.90 7.87 -3.56
N PRO A 69 8.21 8.06 -4.69
CA PRO A 69 8.28 7.18 -5.87
C PRO A 69 9.67 6.82 -6.36
N MET A 70 10.61 7.75 -6.26
CA MET A 70 11.95 7.58 -6.81
C MET A 70 12.86 6.76 -5.88
N ASN A 71 12.41 6.44 -4.66
CA ASN A 71 13.26 5.86 -3.62
C ASN A 71 13.15 4.33 -3.56
N ARG A 72 13.73 3.63 -4.54
CA ARG A 72 13.77 2.15 -4.54
C ARG A 72 14.39 1.53 -3.30
N ARG A 73 15.49 2.11 -2.80
CA ARG A 73 16.20 1.61 -1.59
C ARG A 73 15.32 1.68 -0.35
N GLU A 74 14.57 2.77 -0.21
CA GLU A 74 13.62 2.95 0.88
C GLU A 74 12.51 1.91 0.78
N ALA A 75 11.98 1.66 -0.42
CA ALA A 75 10.91 0.68 -0.64
C ALA A 75 11.28 -0.74 -0.15
N ILE A 76 12.50 -1.18 -0.45
CA ILE A 76 13.00 -2.48 0.01
C ILE A 76 13.20 -2.48 1.52
N ARG A 77 13.92 -1.50 2.07
CA ARG A 77 14.17 -1.38 3.52
C ARG A 77 12.87 -1.41 4.31
N GLU A 78 11.92 -0.59 3.91
CA GLU A 78 10.64 -0.43 4.58
C GLU A 78 9.77 -1.71 4.51
N SER A 79 9.86 -2.48 3.43
CA SER A 79 9.15 -3.76 3.31
C SER A 79 9.78 -4.84 4.20
N LEU A 80 11.10 -4.89 4.31
CA LEU A 80 11.80 -5.81 5.21
C LEU A 80 11.59 -5.44 6.68
N LEU A 81 11.41 -4.16 7.00
CA LEU A 81 10.99 -3.74 8.33
C LEU A 81 9.58 -4.24 8.68
N ASP A 82 8.67 -4.30 7.72
CA ASP A 82 7.32 -4.83 7.93
C ASP A 82 7.36 -6.36 8.15
N GLU A 83 8.22 -7.08 7.42
CA GLU A 83 8.49 -8.50 7.64
C GLU A 83 9.05 -8.76 9.05
N ALA A 84 10.07 -8.00 9.47
CA ALA A 84 10.65 -8.12 10.82
C ALA A 84 9.64 -7.83 11.94
N GLN A 85 8.58 -7.08 11.65
CA GLN A 85 7.49 -6.79 12.58
C GLN A 85 6.38 -7.85 12.61
N GLY A 86 6.50 -8.91 11.80
CA GLY A 86 5.55 -10.02 11.78
C GLY A 86 4.43 -9.86 10.75
N ALA A 87 4.68 -9.21 9.62
CA ALA A 87 3.76 -9.27 8.48
C ALA A 87 3.76 -10.70 7.88
N ASP A 88 2.58 -11.21 7.53
CA ASP A 88 2.43 -12.52 6.87
C ASP A 88 2.57 -12.42 5.34
N CYS A 89 2.51 -11.20 4.81
CA CYS A 89 2.59 -10.91 3.39
C CYS A 89 2.97 -9.44 3.18
N LEU A 90 3.80 -9.21 2.17
CA LEU A 90 4.23 -7.88 1.75
C LEU A 90 3.48 -7.46 0.48
N MET A 91 3.29 -6.17 0.26
CA MET A 91 2.61 -5.69 -0.95
C MET A 91 3.22 -4.42 -1.53
N VAL A 92 3.49 -4.45 -2.84
CA VAL A 92 3.90 -3.29 -3.64
C VAL A 92 2.66 -2.63 -4.27
N LYS A 93 2.57 -1.31 -4.11
CA LYS A 93 1.49 -0.49 -4.67
C LYS A 93 2.01 0.89 -5.06
N PRO A 94 1.76 1.39 -6.28
CA PRO A 94 1.21 0.71 -7.46
C PRO A 94 2.07 -0.46 -7.94
N ALA A 95 1.50 -1.36 -8.74
CA ALA A 95 2.21 -2.52 -9.27
C ALA A 95 2.80 -2.28 -10.66
N GLY A 96 1.98 -1.81 -11.61
CA GLY A 96 2.33 -1.83 -13.03
C GLY A 96 3.60 -1.04 -13.37
N ALA A 97 3.81 0.10 -12.69
CA ALA A 97 4.99 0.94 -12.88
C ALA A 97 6.18 0.61 -11.96
N TYR A 98 6.05 -0.40 -11.08
CA TYR A 98 7.03 -0.72 -10.03
C TYR A 98 7.39 -2.21 -10.00
N LEU A 99 7.38 -2.87 -11.17
CA LEU A 99 7.73 -4.28 -11.28
C LEU A 99 9.20 -4.56 -10.95
N ASP A 100 10.07 -3.57 -11.11
CA ASP A 100 11.45 -3.59 -10.60
C ASP A 100 11.48 -3.77 -9.08
N ILE A 101 10.65 -3.02 -8.34
CA ILE A 101 10.54 -3.16 -6.88
C ILE A 101 9.97 -4.53 -6.49
N VAL A 102 8.95 -5.02 -7.20
CA VAL A 102 8.40 -6.37 -6.97
C VAL A 102 9.49 -7.43 -7.16
N ARG A 103 10.29 -7.32 -8.22
CA ARG A 103 11.39 -8.23 -8.50
C ARG A 103 12.44 -8.17 -7.40
N GLU A 104 12.91 -6.98 -7.03
CA GLU A 104 13.92 -6.81 -5.99
C GLU A 104 13.45 -7.35 -4.62
N LEU A 105 12.20 -7.12 -4.27
CA LEU A 105 11.65 -7.61 -3.00
C LEU A 105 11.56 -9.15 -3.00
N ARG A 106 11.20 -9.76 -4.14
CA ARG A 106 11.16 -11.22 -4.28
C ARG A 106 12.51 -11.90 -4.04
N GLU A 107 13.61 -11.23 -4.37
CA GLU A 107 14.99 -11.71 -4.14
C GLU A 107 15.49 -11.47 -2.72
N ARG A 108 14.70 -10.85 -1.84
CA ARG A 108 15.12 -10.40 -0.50
C ARG A 108 14.29 -10.97 0.65
N THR A 109 13.13 -11.54 0.36
CA THR A 109 12.23 -12.16 1.35
C THR A 109 11.73 -13.49 0.83
N GLU A 110 11.31 -14.38 1.75
CA GLU A 110 10.59 -15.61 1.42
C GLU A 110 9.07 -15.44 1.53
N LEU A 111 8.58 -14.37 2.16
CA LEU A 111 7.14 -14.13 2.33
C LEU A 111 6.39 -14.03 0.99
N PRO A 112 5.08 -14.32 0.99
CA PRO A 112 4.21 -13.99 -0.13
C PRO A 112 4.26 -12.49 -0.44
N ILE A 113 4.27 -12.16 -1.75
CA ILE A 113 4.28 -10.78 -2.23
C ILE A 113 3.02 -10.54 -3.05
N GLY A 114 2.18 -9.62 -2.59
CA GLY A 114 1.08 -9.05 -3.37
C GLY A 114 1.55 -7.88 -4.24
N ALA A 115 0.89 -7.70 -5.38
CA ALA A 115 1.08 -6.54 -6.24
C ALA A 115 -0.28 -5.93 -6.55
N TYR A 116 -0.47 -4.65 -6.23
CA TYR A 116 -1.77 -3.99 -6.39
C TYR A 116 -1.83 -3.18 -7.68
N GLN A 117 -2.59 -3.68 -8.67
CA GLN A 117 -2.96 -2.92 -9.85
C GLN A 117 -3.93 -1.79 -9.45
N VAL A 118 -3.47 -0.54 -9.45
CA VAL A 118 -4.26 0.58 -8.94
C VAL A 118 -5.36 1.00 -9.91
N SER A 119 -6.36 1.71 -9.38
CA SER A 119 -7.48 2.18 -10.19
C SER A 119 -7.08 3.07 -11.36
N GLY A 120 -5.98 3.83 -11.23
CA GLY A 120 -5.40 4.61 -12.32
C GLY A 120 -4.92 3.72 -13.48
N GLU A 121 -4.21 2.63 -13.18
CA GLU A 121 -3.75 1.65 -14.17
C GLU A 121 -4.95 0.97 -14.86
N TYR A 122 -5.97 0.60 -14.08
CA TYR A 122 -7.22 0.06 -14.63
C TYR A 122 -7.93 1.06 -15.55
N ALA A 123 -8.07 2.32 -15.10
CA ALA A 123 -8.73 3.36 -15.87
C ALA A 123 -7.99 3.63 -17.19
N MET A 124 -6.66 3.68 -17.17
CA MET A 124 -5.84 3.81 -18.38
C MET A 124 -6.16 2.71 -19.40
N ILE A 125 -6.24 1.44 -18.98
CA ILE A 125 -6.59 0.32 -19.86
C ILE A 125 -8.02 0.49 -20.40
N LYS A 126 -8.98 0.83 -19.54
CA LYS A 126 -10.39 0.99 -19.94
C LYS A 126 -10.59 2.12 -20.94
N PHE A 127 -10.01 3.29 -20.70
CA PHE A 127 -10.11 4.43 -21.61
C PHE A 127 -9.40 4.16 -22.94
N ARG A 128 -8.24 3.51 -22.90
CA ARG A 128 -7.50 3.17 -24.13
C ARG A 128 -8.25 2.15 -24.99
N ARG A 129 -8.93 1.17 -24.38
CA ARG A 129 -9.84 0.25 -25.08
C ARG A 129 -11.07 0.98 -25.63
N ALA A 130 -11.71 1.85 -24.85
CA ALA A 130 -12.87 2.61 -25.30
C ALA A 130 -12.55 3.55 -26.48
N GLY A 131 -11.35 4.12 -26.51
CA GLY A 131 -10.83 4.92 -27.62
C GLY A 131 -10.29 4.12 -28.81
N GLY A 132 -10.50 2.80 -28.86
CA GLY A 132 -10.08 1.94 -29.98
C GLY A 132 -8.56 1.77 -30.13
N CYS A 133 -7.77 2.14 -29.12
CA CYS A 133 -6.31 2.11 -29.19
C CYS A 133 -5.67 0.82 -28.63
N TYR A 134 -6.48 -0.15 -28.21
CA TYR A 134 -6.13 -1.55 -27.95
C TYR A 134 -7.29 -2.41 -28.47
N ARG A 135 -6.99 -3.54 -29.12
CA ARG A 135 -8.00 -4.54 -29.54
C ARG A 135 -8.29 -5.51 -28.40
#